data_AF-A0A2S9SNI3-F1
#
_entry.id   AF-A0A2S9SNI3-F1
#
_cell.length_a   1.000
_cell.length_b   1.000
_cell.length_c   1.000
_cell.angle_alpha   90.00
_cell.angle_beta   90.00
_cell.angle_gamma   90.00
#
_symmetry.space_group_name_H-M   'P 1'
#
loop_
_entity.id
_entity.type
_entity.pdbx_description
1 polymer ?
#
loop_
_entity_poly.entity_id
_entity_poly.type
_entity_poly.pdbx_seq_one_letter_code
_entity_poly.pdbx_strand_id
1 'polypeptide(L)'
;MNNFLNQLKQNIEAMKNENIKSVFTIATTSKQEIEPYLTPIRKSDFFIVCGCVIFNQSILMKIIEIIDGVVDCVFVDSEKKIPLRIHEELNNIKDEIYNQANTCGLIETGNLSKICFQKIKKSKIFEYKPNDITVNATWSFLSQRLHFLSGKKISILGAGNIGSKLALKLVECGCNINIHRQNSYKGYSIAQGLNFIKPENTVSGISFHENILQTTFMSDVLIGATNGVSLIDIDLIKSIKKGALIVDLGKNTLTKEAIEYALNHNIEIYRTDVTSAFEGFIYEAIKMDEILNNSYGKKDLGYCNIVGGGYFGANGDIVVDNISNPSRVFGVATGDGTMKKELSSEDEKKINKLKKEMTQ
;
A
#
# COMPACT_ATOMS: atom_id res chain seq x y z
N MET A 1 15.61 -7.70 -22.16
CA MET A 1 14.51 -8.71 -22.22
C MET A 1 14.86 -10.17 -21.85
N ASN A 2 15.62 -10.95 -22.64
CA ASN A 2 15.86 -12.39 -22.32
C ASN A 2 16.58 -12.60 -20.97
N ASN A 3 17.52 -11.71 -20.62
CA ASN A 3 18.21 -11.75 -19.33
C ASN A 3 17.24 -11.59 -18.15
N PHE A 4 16.29 -10.64 -18.25
CA PHE A 4 15.27 -10.41 -17.22
C PHE A 4 14.40 -11.65 -16.97
N LEU A 5 13.90 -12.30 -18.03
CA LEU A 5 13.06 -13.49 -17.87
C LEU A 5 13.84 -14.69 -17.31
N ASN A 6 15.13 -14.82 -17.64
CA ASN A 6 15.98 -15.85 -17.06
C ASN A 6 16.22 -15.60 -15.56
N GLN A 7 16.52 -14.36 -15.18
CA GLN A 7 16.68 -13.99 -13.79
C GLN A 7 15.38 -14.15 -12.98
N LEU A 8 14.24 -13.87 -13.60
CA LEU A 8 12.93 -14.11 -13.02
C LEU A 8 12.75 -15.59 -12.67
N LYS A 9 13.05 -16.49 -13.61
CA LYS A 9 12.97 -17.94 -13.39
C LYS A 9 13.89 -18.38 -12.25
N GLN A 10 15.13 -17.87 -12.21
CA GLN A 10 16.08 -18.16 -11.13
C GLN A 10 15.55 -17.71 -9.76
N ASN A 11 14.95 -16.52 -9.67
CA ASN A 11 14.36 -16.04 -8.41
C ASN A 11 13.18 -16.92 -7.98
N ILE A 12 12.30 -17.31 -8.92
CA ILE A 12 11.17 -18.19 -8.63
C ILE A 12 11.64 -19.57 -8.17
N GLU A 13 12.68 -20.14 -8.79
CA GLU A 13 13.30 -21.40 -8.36
C GLU A 13 13.90 -21.29 -6.96
N ALA A 14 14.59 -20.20 -6.66
CA ALA A 14 15.15 -19.95 -5.33
C ALA A 14 14.06 -19.90 -4.25
N MET A 15 12.87 -19.38 -4.58
CA MET A 15 11.75 -19.29 -3.63
C MET A 15 11.07 -20.64 -3.35
N LYS A 16 11.07 -21.56 -4.31
CA LYS A 16 10.40 -22.88 -4.17
C LYS A 16 11.00 -23.78 -3.10
N ASN A 17 12.27 -23.55 -2.76
CA ASN A 17 12.98 -24.37 -1.78
C ASN A 17 12.54 -24.09 -0.33
N GLU A 18 11.59 -23.18 -0.14
CA GLU A 18 11.11 -22.73 1.16
C GLU A 18 9.73 -23.31 1.47
N ASN A 19 9.54 -23.84 2.68
CA ASN A 19 8.26 -24.39 3.13
C ASN A 19 7.33 -23.30 3.72
N ILE A 20 7.30 -22.13 3.09
CA ILE A 20 6.45 -20.99 3.47
C ILE A 20 5.76 -20.43 2.23
N LYS A 21 4.72 -19.62 2.42
CA LYS A 21 3.91 -19.11 1.31
C LYS A 21 4.75 -18.27 0.35
N SER A 22 4.63 -18.53 -0.94
CA SER A 22 5.37 -17.84 -2.00
C SER A 22 4.52 -16.74 -2.64
N VAL A 23 5.09 -15.54 -2.73
CA VAL A 23 4.39 -14.33 -3.21
C VAL A 23 5.16 -13.69 -4.35
N PHE A 24 4.47 -13.35 -5.44
CA PHE A 24 5.05 -12.58 -6.54
C PHE A 24 4.34 -11.25 -6.75
N THR A 25 5.08 -10.14 -6.85
CA THR A 25 4.49 -8.82 -7.09
C THR A 25 4.78 -8.27 -8.48
N ILE A 26 3.78 -7.68 -9.14
CA ILE A 26 3.90 -6.99 -10.42
C ILE A 26 3.58 -5.51 -10.19
N ALA A 27 4.56 -4.63 -10.39
CA ALA A 27 4.44 -3.18 -10.16
C ALA A 27 4.68 -2.35 -11.43
N THR A 28 4.19 -1.11 -11.39
CA THR A 28 4.59 -0.05 -12.32
C THR A 28 5.02 1.20 -11.56
N THR A 29 5.74 2.10 -12.23
CA THR A 29 6.10 3.41 -11.66
C THR A 29 5.97 4.51 -12.71
N SER A 30 5.69 5.73 -12.27
CA SER A 30 5.64 6.91 -13.13
C SER A 30 7.02 7.30 -13.67
N LYS A 31 8.11 6.91 -12.98
CA LYS A 31 9.47 7.06 -13.49
C LYS A 31 9.74 5.97 -14.54
N GLN A 32 9.54 6.29 -15.82
CA GLN A 32 9.81 5.33 -16.89
C GLN A 32 11.31 5.01 -16.95
N GLU A 33 11.64 3.72 -16.98
CA GLU A 33 12.99 3.23 -17.27
C GLU A 33 12.98 2.42 -18.57
N ILE A 34 14.16 2.17 -19.13
CA ILE A 34 14.30 1.50 -20.43
C ILE A 34 13.96 0.02 -20.32
N GLU A 35 14.44 -0.66 -19.28
CA GLU A 35 14.27 -2.09 -19.08
C GLU A 35 13.49 -2.37 -17.78
N PRO A 36 12.65 -3.42 -17.76
CA PRO A 36 12.05 -3.91 -16.52
C PRO A 36 13.13 -4.47 -15.59
N TYR A 37 12.85 -4.44 -14.29
CA TYR A 37 13.78 -4.98 -13.28
C TYR A 37 13.04 -5.79 -12.21
N LEU A 38 13.78 -6.67 -11.54
CA LEU A 38 13.27 -7.49 -10.45
C LEU A 38 13.47 -6.78 -9.11
N THR A 39 12.52 -6.97 -8.20
CA THR A 39 12.70 -6.59 -6.80
C THR A 39 13.50 -7.67 -6.08
N PRO A 40 14.26 -7.32 -5.02
CA PRO A 40 15.02 -8.31 -4.27
C PRO A 40 14.10 -9.35 -3.63
N ILE A 41 14.61 -10.57 -3.48
CA ILE A 41 13.94 -11.61 -2.69
C ILE A 41 13.96 -11.19 -1.22
N ARG A 42 12.80 -11.20 -0.58
CA ARG A 42 12.61 -10.92 0.85
C ARG A 42 11.93 -12.11 1.50
N LYS A 43 12.35 -12.45 2.71
CA LYS A 43 11.83 -13.58 3.48
C LYS A 43 11.41 -13.10 4.86
N SER A 44 10.19 -13.44 5.24
CA SER A 44 9.67 -13.30 6.61
C SER A 44 9.33 -14.68 7.18
N ASP A 45 8.81 -14.72 8.40
CA ASP A 45 8.31 -15.95 9.02
C ASP A 45 7.05 -16.51 8.33
N PHE A 46 6.32 -15.67 7.58
CA PHE A 46 5.01 -16.03 7.00
C PHE A 46 5.08 -16.32 5.49
N PHE A 47 5.99 -15.66 4.78
CA PHE A 47 6.09 -15.77 3.34
C PHE A 47 7.47 -15.38 2.81
N ILE A 48 7.76 -15.85 1.60
CA ILE A 48 8.86 -15.38 0.76
C ILE A 48 8.28 -14.60 -0.42
N VAL A 49 8.86 -13.46 -0.75
CA VAL A 49 8.37 -12.57 -1.81
C VAL A 49 9.48 -12.09 -2.72
N CYS A 50 9.20 -12.09 -4.03
CA CYS A 50 9.95 -11.31 -5.00
C CYS A 50 8.95 -10.69 -6.00
N GLY A 51 9.45 -9.97 -6.99
CA GLY A 51 8.58 -9.34 -7.96
C GLY A 51 9.32 -8.63 -9.07
N CYS A 52 8.57 -7.85 -9.83
CA CYS A 52 9.10 -7.04 -10.91
C CYS A 52 8.43 -5.68 -11.00
N VAL A 53 9.16 -4.73 -11.59
CA VAL A 53 8.62 -3.46 -12.06
C VAL A 53 8.70 -3.46 -13.58
N ILE A 54 7.55 -3.24 -14.23
CA ILE A 54 7.44 -3.23 -15.70
C ILE A 54 6.95 -1.88 -16.21
N PHE A 55 7.30 -1.59 -17.45
CA PHE A 55 7.05 -0.29 -18.11
C PHE A 55 6.26 -0.42 -19.42
N ASN A 56 5.94 -1.65 -19.80
CA ASN A 56 5.11 -1.98 -20.95
C ASN A 56 4.26 -3.23 -20.63
N GLN A 57 3.08 -3.31 -21.23
CA GLN A 57 2.17 -4.44 -21.05
C GLN A 57 2.64 -5.69 -21.81
N SER A 58 3.46 -5.53 -22.86
CA SER A 58 3.87 -6.63 -23.76
C SER A 58 4.66 -7.76 -23.07
N ILE A 59 5.38 -7.47 -21.98
CA ILE A 59 6.10 -8.49 -21.22
C ILE A 59 5.20 -9.25 -20.23
N LEU A 60 4.03 -8.69 -19.88
CA LEU A 60 3.19 -9.19 -18.79
C LEU A 60 2.78 -10.65 -19.00
N MET A 61 2.45 -11.05 -20.24
CA MET A 61 2.03 -12.42 -20.53
C MET A 61 3.12 -13.45 -20.28
N LYS A 62 4.36 -13.14 -20.70
CA LYS A 62 5.52 -13.98 -20.44
C LYS A 62 5.80 -14.12 -18.94
N ILE A 63 5.53 -13.06 -18.17
CA ILE A 63 5.65 -13.10 -16.70
C ILE A 63 4.56 -14.00 -16.11
N ILE A 64 3.30 -13.83 -16.52
CA ILE A 64 2.16 -14.64 -16.06
C ILE A 64 2.40 -16.12 -16.32
N GLU A 65 2.88 -16.49 -17.51
CA GLU A 65 3.21 -17.88 -17.87
C GLU A 65 4.27 -18.50 -16.94
N ILE A 66 5.20 -17.70 -16.41
CA ILE A 66 6.27 -18.16 -15.52
C ILE A 66 5.76 -18.34 -14.09
N ILE A 67 4.82 -17.50 -13.64
CA ILE A 67 4.44 -17.43 -12.21
C ILE A 67 3.12 -18.13 -11.88
N ASP A 68 2.18 -18.26 -12.82
CA ASP A 68 0.83 -18.79 -12.52
C ASP A 68 0.85 -20.29 -12.18
N GLY A 69 0.42 -20.61 -10.97
CA GLY A 69 0.48 -21.95 -10.38
C GLY A 69 1.87 -22.36 -9.92
N VAL A 70 2.85 -21.45 -10.03
CA VAL A 70 4.22 -21.65 -9.55
C VAL A 70 4.44 -20.96 -8.22
N VAL A 71 3.79 -19.82 -8.00
CA VAL A 71 3.69 -19.15 -6.70
C VAL A 71 2.29 -19.27 -6.12
N ASP A 72 2.15 -19.17 -4.80
CA ASP A 72 0.85 -19.27 -4.13
C ASP A 72 -0.02 -18.04 -4.39
N CYS A 73 0.60 -16.85 -4.37
CA CYS A 73 -0.10 -15.57 -4.47
C CYS A 73 0.61 -14.61 -5.43
N VAL A 74 -0.18 -13.90 -6.24
CA VAL A 74 0.28 -12.83 -7.13
C VAL A 74 -0.38 -11.51 -6.72
N PHE A 75 0.42 -10.49 -6.50
CA PHE A 75 -0.05 -9.13 -6.19
C PHE A 75 0.22 -8.22 -7.38
N VAL A 76 -0.80 -7.56 -7.90
CA VAL A 76 -0.71 -6.69 -9.08
C VAL A 76 -1.05 -5.24 -8.74
N ASP A 77 -0.22 -4.30 -9.23
CA ASP A 77 -0.42 -2.87 -9.03
C ASP A 77 -1.74 -2.42 -9.68
N SER A 78 -2.60 -1.84 -8.86
CA SER A 78 -3.91 -1.33 -9.24
C SER A 78 -3.86 0.12 -9.74
N GLU A 79 -2.76 0.84 -9.51
CA GLU A 79 -2.59 2.20 -10.01
C GLU A 79 -2.15 2.19 -11.48
N LYS A 80 -2.88 2.94 -12.32
CA LYS A 80 -2.55 3.10 -13.74
C LYS A 80 -1.48 4.18 -13.91
N LYS A 81 -0.22 3.75 -14.09
CA LYS A 81 0.94 4.66 -14.23
C LYS A 81 1.58 4.63 -15.62
N ILE A 82 1.23 3.63 -16.44
CA ILE A 82 1.69 3.52 -17.83
C ILE A 82 0.83 4.48 -18.69
N PRO A 83 1.43 5.37 -19.49
CA PRO A 83 0.70 6.24 -20.41
C PRO A 83 -0.13 5.43 -21.41
N LEU A 84 -1.23 6.02 -21.89
CA LEU A 84 -2.01 5.45 -22.98
C LEU A 84 -1.13 5.35 -24.24
N ARG A 85 -1.06 4.16 -24.84
CA ARG A 85 -0.37 3.93 -26.12
C ARG A 85 -1.32 3.32 -27.13
N ILE A 86 -1.31 3.84 -28.35
CA ILE A 86 -2.02 3.27 -29.48
C ILE A 86 -1.03 2.38 -30.22
N HIS A 87 -1.33 1.10 -30.35
CA HIS A 87 -0.52 0.19 -31.17
C HIS A 87 -0.97 0.34 -32.63
N GLU A 88 -0.13 0.95 -33.47
CA GLU A 88 -0.44 1.21 -34.90
C GLU A 88 -0.30 -0.05 -35.77
N GLU A 89 0.38 -1.11 -35.30
CA GLU A 89 0.71 -2.28 -36.10
C GLU A 89 -0.24 -3.47 -35.87
N LEU A 90 -1.35 -3.48 -36.59
CA LEU A 90 -2.38 -4.52 -36.57
C LEU A 90 -2.00 -5.85 -37.26
N ASN A 91 -0.96 -5.88 -38.10
CA ASN A 91 -0.77 -7.03 -39.00
C ASN A 91 0.00 -8.22 -38.40
N ASN A 92 0.67 -8.04 -37.25
CA ASN A 92 1.55 -9.09 -36.68
C ASN A 92 1.31 -9.43 -35.21
N ILE A 93 0.43 -8.72 -34.49
CA ILE A 93 0.16 -9.01 -33.08
C ILE A 93 -0.97 -10.06 -33.01
N LYS A 94 -0.58 -11.33 -32.97
CA LYS A 94 -1.47 -12.46 -32.63
C LYS A 94 -1.82 -12.53 -31.13
N ASP A 95 -1.70 -11.43 -30.38
CA ASP A 95 -2.07 -11.43 -28.96
C ASP A 95 -3.60 -11.32 -28.83
N GLU A 96 -4.23 -12.45 -28.51
CA GLU A 96 -5.68 -12.58 -28.27
C GLU A 96 -6.24 -11.58 -27.25
N ILE A 97 -5.39 -10.98 -26.40
CA ILE A 97 -5.79 -10.03 -25.35
C ILE A 97 -6.36 -8.74 -25.93
N TYR A 98 -5.83 -8.27 -27.06
CA TYR A 98 -6.32 -7.06 -27.72
C TYR A 98 -7.49 -7.34 -28.66
N ASN A 99 -7.65 -8.60 -29.07
CA ASN A 99 -8.71 -9.05 -29.97
C ASN A 99 -9.97 -9.54 -29.23
N GLN A 100 -9.93 -9.74 -27.92
CA GLN A 100 -11.09 -10.12 -27.11
C GLN A 100 -11.85 -8.87 -26.61
N ALA A 101 -13.16 -8.86 -26.82
CA ALA A 101 -14.13 -7.74 -26.80
C ALA A 101 -14.26 -6.86 -25.52
N ASN A 102 -13.26 -6.85 -24.63
CA ASN A 102 -13.30 -6.13 -23.36
C ASN A 102 -12.20 -5.07 -23.20
N THR A 103 -11.43 -4.75 -24.24
CA THR A 103 -10.48 -3.63 -24.27
C THR A 103 -11.02 -2.50 -25.16
N CYS A 104 -10.57 -1.26 -24.95
CA CYS A 104 -10.88 -0.14 -25.85
C CYS A 104 -10.08 -0.28 -27.17
N GLY A 105 -10.23 -1.40 -27.88
CA GLY A 105 -9.47 -1.72 -29.09
C GLY A 105 -7.95 -1.77 -28.87
N LEU A 106 -7.20 -1.12 -29.76
CA LEU A 106 -5.72 -1.10 -29.86
C LEU A 106 -5.02 -0.25 -28.79
N ILE A 107 -5.74 0.11 -27.73
CA ILE A 107 -5.26 1.06 -26.72
C ILE A 107 -4.73 0.29 -25.51
N GLU A 108 -3.43 0.41 -25.29
CA GLU A 108 -2.80 0.01 -24.03
C GLU A 108 -3.25 0.97 -22.94
N THR A 109 -4.11 0.49 -22.03
CA THR A 109 -4.69 1.30 -20.96
C THR A 109 -3.84 1.33 -19.69
N GLY A 110 -2.73 0.58 -19.67
CA GLY A 110 -1.90 0.40 -18.48
C GLY A 110 -2.61 -0.33 -17.34
N ASN A 111 -3.75 -0.99 -17.61
CA ASN A 111 -4.53 -1.69 -16.59
C ASN A 111 -4.02 -3.14 -16.43
N LEU A 112 -2.83 -3.28 -15.83
CA LEU A 112 -2.22 -4.59 -15.61
C LEU A 112 -3.10 -5.49 -14.73
N SER A 113 -3.77 -4.90 -13.73
CA SER A 113 -4.66 -5.64 -12.84
C SER A 113 -5.71 -6.42 -13.61
N LYS A 114 -6.45 -5.75 -14.51
CA LYS A 114 -7.48 -6.41 -15.33
C LYS A 114 -6.95 -7.64 -16.07
N ILE A 115 -5.78 -7.53 -16.68
CA ILE A 115 -5.18 -8.63 -17.46
C ILE A 115 -4.76 -9.77 -16.54
N CYS A 116 -4.12 -9.45 -15.41
CA CYS A 116 -3.72 -10.45 -14.43
C CYS A 116 -4.94 -11.23 -13.91
N PHE A 117 -6.03 -10.57 -13.52
CA PHE A 117 -7.27 -11.25 -13.06
C PHE A 117 -7.92 -12.09 -14.16
N GLN A 118 -7.80 -11.69 -15.43
CA GLN A 118 -8.33 -12.45 -16.55
C GLN A 118 -7.48 -13.67 -16.91
N LYS A 119 -6.17 -13.62 -16.72
CA LYS A 119 -5.24 -14.63 -17.25
C LYS A 119 -4.63 -15.56 -16.19
N ILE A 120 -4.45 -15.11 -14.96
CA ILE A 120 -4.02 -15.96 -13.84
C ILE A 120 -5.20 -16.83 -13.42
N LYS A 121 -4.98 -18.15 -13.34
CA LYS A 121 -6.03 -19.15 -13.03
C LYS A 121 -5.68 -20.09 -11.90
N LYS A 122 -4.40 -20.29 -11.60
CA LYS A 122 -3.95 -21.27 -10.60
C LYS A 122 -3.49 -20.60 -9.32
N SER A 123 -2.73 -19.52 -9.40
CA SER A 123 -2.33 -18.73 -8.24
C SER A 123 -3.49 -17.86 -7.73
N LYS A 124 -3.52 -17.60 -6.43
CA LYS A 124 -4.40 -16.54 -5.89
C LYS A 124 -3.91 -15.19 -6.38
N ILE A 125 -4.84 -14.27 -6.68
CA ILE A 125 -4.50 -12.96 -7.18
C ILE A 125 -5.12 -11.86 -6.31
N PHE A 126 -4.33 -10.83 -6.03
CA PHE A 126 -4.69 -9.68 -5.21
C PHE A 126 -4.26 -8.37 -5.89
N GLU A 127 -5.04 -7.31 -5.68
CA GLU A 127 -4.62 -5.96 -6.03
C GLU A 127 -3.81 -5.34 -4.91
N TYR A 128 -2.87 -4.44 -5.26
CA TYR A 128 -2.22 -3.58 -4.27
C TYR A 128 -1.86 -2.21 -4.84
N LYS A 129 -1.48 -1.28 -3.96
CA LYS A 129 -1.09 0.10 -4.30
C LYS A 129 0.31 0.39 -3.74
N PRO A 130 1.39 0.23 -4.53
CA PRO A 130 2.76 0.46 -4.07
C PRO A 130 2.99 1.86 -3.46
N ASN A 131 2.31 2.88 -3.99
CA ASN A 131 2.41 4.24 -3.45
C ASN A 131 1.87 4.33 -2.01
N ASP A 132 0.79 3.61 -1.69
CA ASP A 132 0.15 3.64 -0.37
C ASP A 132 1.04 2.91 0.66
N ILE A 133 1.68 1.81 0.26
CA ILE A 133 2.70 1.12 1.06
C ILE A 133 3.87 2.06 1.37
N THR A 134 4.31 2.85 0.39
CA THR A 134 5.39 3.83 0.57
C THR A 134 4.99 4.93 1.58
N VAL A 135 3.76 5.43 1.50
CA VAL A 135 3.20 6.40 2.46
C VAL A 135 3.13 5.80 3.86
N ASN A 136 2.60 4.59 4.00
CA ASN A 136 2.45 3.91 5.28
C ASN A 136 3.80 3.58 5.92
N ALA A 137 4.78 3.13 5.14
CA ALA A 137 6.13 2.86 5.64
C ALA A 137 6.80 4.13 6.17
N THR A 138 6.69 5.23 5.43
CA THR A 138 7.26 6.52 5.83
C THR A 138 6.61 7.05 7.10
N TRP A 139 5.27 6.99 7.18
CA TRP A 139 4.55 7.38 8.37
C TRP A 139 4.92 6.52 9.58
N SER A 140 4.98 5.19 9.41
CA SER A 140 5.34 4.24 10.48
C SER A 140 6.77 4.48 10.98
N PHE A 141 7.71 4.75 10.08
CA PHE A 141 9.06 5.12 10.46
C PHE A 141 9.08 6.42 11.26
N LEU A 142 8.43 7.48 10.77
CA LEU A 142 8.41 8.78 11.44
C LEU A 142 7.76 8.71 12.83
N SER A 143 6.64 8.01 12.98
CA SER A 143 5.94 7.90 14.26
C SER A 143 6.78 7.18 15.31
N GLN A 144 7.51 6.14 14.92
CA GLN A 144 8.40 5.40 15.82
C GLN A 144 9.70 6.15 16.09
N ARG A 145 10.33 6.71 15.05
CA ARG A 145 11.63 7.40 15.13
C ARG A 145 11.57 8.70 15.93
N LEU A 146 10.45 9.41 15.84
CA LEU A 146 10.23 10.69 16.55
C LEU A 146 9.49 10.50 17.88
N HIS A 147 8.94 9.31 18.13
CA HIS A 147 8.05 8.94 19.25
C HIS A 147 6.72 9.70 19.34
N PHE A 148 6.71 10.98 18.95
CA PHE A 148 5.56 11.86 19.03
C PHE A 148 5.55 12.86 17.86
N LEU A 149 4.48 12.82 17.05
CA LEU A 149 4.34 13.61 15.82
C LEU A 149 3.67 14.97 16.05
N SER A 150 2.75 15.08 17.00
CA SER A 150 1.95 16.30 17.17
C SER A 150 2.83 17.51 17.48
N GLY A 151 2.50 18.64 16.86
CA GLY A 151 3.23 19.90 16.96
C GLY A 151 4.53 19.98 16.14
N LYS A 152 5.01 18.87 15.55
CA LYS A 152 6.20 18.90 14.69
C LYS A 152 5.93 19.65 13.39
N LYS A 153 6.91 20.43 12.94
CA LYS A 153 6.90 21.05 11.61
C LYS A 153 7.54 20.10 10.61
N ILE A 154 6.78 19.65 9.62
CA ILE A 154 7.26 18.73 8.58
C ILE A 154 7.15 19.43 7.23
N SER A 155 8.28 19.52 6.53
CA SER A 155 8.33 20.05 5.17
C SER A 155 8.35 18.93 4.13
N ILE A 156 7.51 19.04 3.11
CA ILE A 156 7.43 18.08 2.00
C ILE A 156 7.70 18.81 0.68
N LEU A 157 8.83 18.48 0.07
CA LEU A 157 9.22 18.98 -1.24
C LEU A 157 8.72 18.01 -2.31
N GLY A 158 7.58 18.35 -2.92
CA GLY A 158 6.90 17.51 -3.91
C GLY A 158 5.51 17.04 -3.44
N ALA A 159 4.49 17.86 -3.65
CA ALA A 159 3.09 17.48 -3.42
C ALA A 159 2.49 16.71 -4.63
N GLY A 160 3.07 15.55 -4.94
CA GLY A 160 2.53 14.57 -5.90
C GLY A 160 1.52 13.60 -5.27
N ASN A 161 1.30 12.43 -5.87
CA ASN A 161 0.44 11.37 -5.30
C ASN A 161 0.92 10.97 -3.89
N ILE A 162 2.18 10.51 -3.76
CA ILE A 162 2.75 10.09 -2.48
C ILE A 162 2.84 11.26 -1.49
N GLY A 163 3.41 12.40 -1.91
CA GLY A 163 3.60 13.56 -1.03
C GLY A 163 2.29 14.13 -0.48
N SER A 164 1.22 14.16 -1.28
CA SER A 164 -0.09 14.65 -0.82
C SER A 164 -0.77 13.67 0.15
N LYS A 165 -0.71 12.36 -0.12
CA LYS A 165 -1.22 11.33 0.79
C LYS A 165 -0.49 11.37 2.14
N LEU A 166 0.84 11.52 2.10
CA LEU A 166 1.65 11.64 3.30
C LEU A 166 1.36 12.95 4.07
N ALA A 167 1.19 14.07 3.37
CA ALA A 167 0.80 15.35 3.96
C ALA A 167 -0.52 15.24 4.75
N LEU A 168 -1.55 14.63 4.15
CA LEU A 168 -2.83 14.39 4.81
C LEU A 168 -2.66 13.52 6.07
N LYS A 169 -2.00 12.37 5.92
CA LYS A 169 -1.79 11.43 7.04
C LYS A 169 -1.02 12.07 8.20
N LEU A 170 -0.05 12.93 7.93
CA LEU A 170 0.74 13.60 8.96
C LEU A 170 0.00 14.78 9.59
N VAL A 171 -0.77 15.58 8.83
CA VAL A 171 -1.57 16.66 9.43
C VAL A 171 -2.65 16.09 10.35
N GLU A 172 -3.26 14.95 10.00
CA GLU A 172 -4.21 14.22 10.85
C GLU A 172 -3.60 13.78 12.19
N CYS A 173 -2.27 13.60 12.24
CA CYS A 173 -1.52 13.33 13.47
C CYS A 173 -1.15 14.61 14.26
N GLY A 174 -1.65 15.77 13.84
CA GLY A 174 -1.35 17.07 14.46
C GLY A 174 0.01 17.67 14.07
N CYS A 175 0.60 17.26 12.94
CA CYS A 175 1.80 17.91 12.43
C CYS A 175 1.45 19.20 11.67
N ASN A 176 2.30 20.22 11.77
CA ASN A 176 2.22 21.40 10.93
C ASN A 176 2.96 21.11 9.62
N ILE A 177 2.22 20.99 8.51
CA ILE A 177 2.79 20.56 7.23
C ILE A 177 3.05 21.77 6.36
N ASN A 178 4.28 21.90 5.87
CA ASN A 178 4.65 22.85 4.84
C ASN A 178 4.94 22.10 3.54
N ILE A 179 4.30 22.49 2.44
CA ILE A 179 4.50 21.83 1.15
C ILE A 179 5.01 22.80 0.09
N HIS A 180 5.87 22.27 -0.79
CA HIS A 180 6.28 22.94 -2.01
C HIS A 180 6.02 22.07 -3.24
N ARG A 181 5.68 22.72 -4.36
CA ARG A 181 5.48 22.11 -5.67
C ARG A 181 5.81 23.11 -6.78
N GLN A 182 6.47 22.62 -7.83
CA GLN A 182 6.88 23.45 -8.98
C GLN A 182 5.73 24.22 -9.64
N ASN A 183 4.57 23.59 -9.83
CA ASN A 183 3.37 24.30 -10.28
C ASN A 183 2.58 24.76 -9.05
N SER A 184 2.72 26.05 -8.75
CA SER A 184 2.19 26.72 -7.57
C SER A 184 0.68 26.68 -7.47
N TYR A 185 -0.04 26.93 -8.58
CA TYR A 185 -1.50 26.86 -8.60
C TYR A 185 -2.01 25.50 -8.12
N LYS A 186 -1.47 24.42 -8.68
CA LYS A 186 -1.86 23.06 -8.26
C LYS A 186 -1.35 22.73 -6.85
N GLY A 187 -0.20 23.25 -6.43
CA GLY A 187 0.29 23.12 -5.05
C GLY A 187 -0.67 23.75 -4.03
N TYR A 188 -1.11 24.98 -4.29
CA TYR A 188 -2.10 25.70 -3.48
C TYR A 188 -3.43 24.95 -3.43
N SER A 189 -3.97 24.53 -4.58
CA SER A 189 -5.24 23.79 -4.64
C SER A 189 -5.17 22.45 -3.89
N ILE A 190 -4.03 21.76 -3.92
CA ILE A 190 -3.81 20.54 -3.13
C ILE A 190 -3.84 20.88 -1.64
N ALA A 191 -3.07 21.87 -1.18
CA ALA A 191 -3.06 22.24 0.24
C ALA A 191 -4.47 22.58 0.75
N GLN A 192 -5.22 23.39 0.01
CA GLN A 192 -6.60 23.74 0.35
C GLN A 192 -7.50 22.50 0.41
N GLY A 193 -7.47 21.66 -0.64
CA GLY A 193 -8.26 20.44 -0.68
C GLY A 193 -7.97 19.49 0.48
N LEU A 194 -6.70 19.30 0.83
CA LEU A 194 -6.33 18.46 1.98
C LEU A 194 -6.75 19.07 3.32
N ASN A 195 -6.70 20.40 3.48
CA ASN A 195 -7.22 21.07 4.67
C ASN A 195 -8.75 20.96 4.81
N PHE A 196 -9.49 20.78 3.71
CA PHE A 196 -10.93 20.49 3.77
C PHE A 196 -11.24 19.03 4.11
N ILE A 197 -10.31 18.10 3.85
CA ILE A 197 -10.51 16.66 4.10
C ILE A 197 -10.12 16.27 5.53
N LYS A 198 -9.07 16.90 6.10
CA LYS A 198 -8.61 16.57 7.46
C LYS A 198 -9.76 16.74 8.48
N PRO A 199 -9.77 15.98 9.60
CA PRO A 199 -10.77 16.11 10.65
C PRO A 199 -10.91 17.55 11.14
N GLU A 200 -12.14 17.97 11.43
CA GLU A 200 -12.48 19.34 11.85
C GLU A 200 -11.70 19.76 13.12
N ASN A 201 -11.53 18.82 14.05
CA ASN A 201 -10.82 19.06 15.31
C ASN A 201 -9.28 19.09 15.19
N THR A 202 -8.74 18.82 14.01
CA THR A 202 -7.29 18.91 13.76
C THR A 202 -6.90 20.38 13.59
N VAL A 203 -6.35 20.99 14.64
CA VAL A 203 -5.94 22.41 14.63
C VAL A 203 -4.79 22.69 13.65
N SER A 204 -3.85 21.75 13.51
CA SER A 204 -2.75 21.87 12.56
C SER A 204 -3.25 21.93 11.11
N GLY A 205 -2.46 22.61 10.27
CA GLY A 205 -2.81 22.84 8.87
C GLY A 205 -1.69 22.44 7.90
N ILE A 206 -2.07 22.38 6.63
CA ILE A 206 -1.16 22.24 5.50
C ILE A 206 -0.99 23.60 4.83
N SER A 207 0.22 24.14 4.83
CA SER A 207 0.57 25.42 4.21
C SER A 207 1.37 25.19 2.93
N PHE A 208 0.93 25.80 1.83
CA PHE A 208 1.70 25.82 0.59
C PHE A 208 2.59 27.07 0.54
N HIS A 209 3.84 26.90 0.11
CA HIS A 209 4.76 28.00 -0.15
C HIS A 209 5.38 27.89 -1.55
N GLU A 210 5.39 29.01 -2.28
CA GLU A 210 6.08 29.09 -3.58
C GLU A 210 7.59 29.03 -3.43
N ASN A 211 8.13 29.59 -2.34
CA ASN A 211 9.55 29.57 -2.06
C ASN A 211 9.96 28.32 -1.27
N ILE A 212 10.93 27.56 -1.80
CA ILE A 212 11.40 26.31 -1.19
C ILE A 212 12.09 26.57 0.16
N LEU A 213 12.89 27.63 0.28
CA LEU A 213 13.57 27.98 1.52
C LEU A 213 12.55 28.32 2.62
N GLN A 214 11.51 29.09 2.30
CA GLN A 214 10.41 29.37 3.23
C GLN A 214 9.67 28.11 3.66
N THR A 215 9.48 27.16 2.73
CA THR A 215 8.86 25.87 3.02
C THR A 215 9.63 25.17 4.13
N THR A 216 10.94 24.99 3.90
CA THR A 216 11.84 24.15 4.71
C THR A 216 12.29 24.78 6.03
N PHE A 217 12.28 26.12 6.12
CA PHE A 217 12.80 26.87 7.27
C PHE A 217 12.33 26.32 8.63
N MET A 218 13.27 26.03 9.53
CA MET A 218 13.02 25.56 10.90
C MET A 218 12.14 24.30 11.00
N SER A 219 12.17 23.42 9.99
CA SER A 219 11.44 22.14 10.04
C SER A 219 12.14 21.14 10.94
N ASP A 220 11.35 20.32 11.65
CA ASP A 220 11.83 19.16 12.42
C ASP A 220 12.11 17.97 11.48
N VAL A 221 11.39 17.89 10.35
CA VAL A 221 11.60 16.88 9.31
C VAL A 221 11.55 17.54 7.94
N LEU A 222 12.49 17.18 7.07
CA LEU A 222 12.52 17.55 5.65
C LEU A 222 12.33 16.30 4.78
N ILE A 223 11.25 16.24 4.01
CA ILE A 223 10.92 15.10 3.15
C ILE A 223 11.07 15.50 1.69
N GLY A 224 12.00 14.87 0.98
CA GLY A 224 12.10 14.97 -0.47
C GLY A 224 11.19 13.94 -1.14
N ALA A 225 10.12 14.40 -1.79
CA ALA A 225 9.09 13.57 -2.43
C ALA A 225 8.96 13.84 -3.94
N THR A 226 10.03 14.36 -4.57
CA THR A 226 10.13 14.58 -6.01
C THR A 226 10.46 13.28 -6.75
N ASN A 227 10.08 13.14 -8.02
CA ASN A 227 10.34 11.91 -8.79
C ASN A 227 11.78 11.89 -9.34
N GLY A 228 12.78 11.62 -8.48
CA GLY A 228 14.18 11.52 -8.90
C GLY A 228 14.89 12.84 -9.18
N VAL A 229 14.32 13.97 -8.75
CA VAL A 229 14.91 15.30 -8.93
C VAL A 229 15.59 15.72 -7.64
N SER A 230 16.91 15.90 -7.70
CA SER A 230 17.74 16.36 -6.58
C SER A 230 17.49 17.86 -6.34
N LEU A 231 16.59 18.17 -5.41
CA LEU A 231 16.19 19.54 -5.06
C LEU A 231 16.75 19.98 -3.70
N ILE A 232 17.09 19.03 -2.82
CA ILE A 232 17.62 19.31 -1.50
C ILE A 232 19.12 19.59 -1.62
N ASP A 233 19.48 20.87 -1.62
CA ASP A 233 20.86 21.36 -1.61
C ASP A 233 21.34 21.72 -0.18
N ILE A 234 22.58 22.21 -0.07
CA ILE A 234 23.20 22.59 1.20
C ILE A 234 22.44 23.74 1.89
N ASP A 235 21.93 24.70 1.12
CA ASP A 235 21.26 25.88 1.70
C ASP A 235 19.93 25.50 2.34
N LEU A 236 19.20 24.57 1.73
CA LEU A 236 18.02 23.99 2.37
C LEU A 236 18.36 23.22 3.64
N ILE A 237 19.43 22.42 3.64
CA ILE A 237 19.88 21.70 4.84
C ILE A 237 20.33 22.66 5.95
N LYS A 238 20.89 23.82 5.61
CA LYS A 238 21.23 24.86 6.60
C LYS A 238 20.01 25.55 7.18
N SER A 239 18.87 25.52 6.49
CA SER A 239 17.64 26.21 6.90
C SER A 239 16.76 25.41 7.87
N ILE A 240 16.94 24.09 7.97
CA ILE A 240 16.16 23.23 8.88
C ILE A 240 16.69 23.29 10.31
N LYS A 241 15.92 22.78 11.28
CA LYS A 241 16.36 22.76 12.68
C LYS A 241 17.61 21.89 12.86
N LYS A 242 18.45 22.26 13.84
CA LYS A 242 19.51 21.38 14.33
C LYS A 242 18.89 20.07 14.85
N GLY A 243 19.43 18.93 14.43
CA GLY A 243 18.89 17.61 14.78
C GLY A 243 17.63 17.22 14.01
N ALA A 244 17.28 17.97 12.95
CA ALA A 244 16.21 17.56 12.05
C ALA A 244 16.55 16.26 11.32
N LEU A 245 15.50 15.54 10.92
CA LEU A 245 15.57 14.34 10.11
C LEU A 245 15.32 14.69 8.64
N ILE A 246 16.16 14.20 7.74
CA ILE A 246 15.92 14.27 6.29
C ILE A 246 15.40 12.91 5.81
N VAL A 247 14.31 12.90 5.04
CA VAL A 247 13.71 11.70 4.45
C VAL A 247 13.80 11.76 2.93
N ASP A 248 14.61 10.88 2.33
CA ASP A 248 14.65 10.69 0.88
C ASP A 248 13.55 9.71 0.43
N LEU A 249 12.35 10.25 0.22
CA LEU A 249 11.17 9.47 -0.18
C LEU A 249 11.15 9.21 -1.70
N GLY A 250 11.45 10.26 -2.46
CA GLY A 250 11.40 10.30 -3.93
C GLY A 250 12.53 9.58 -4.66
N LYS A 251 13.51 9.06 -3.90
CA LYS A 251 14.79 8.49 -4.36
C LYS A 251 15.66 9.54 -5.05
N ASN A 252 16.87 9.79 -4.54
CA ASN A 252 17.81 10.76 -5.10
C ASN A 252 17.30 12.22 -5.04
N THR A 253 16.60 12.58 -3.97
CA THR A 253 16.07 13.94 -3.81
C THR A 253 17.07 14.95 -3.25
N LEU A 254 18.23 14.49 -2.79
CA LEU A 254 19.34 15.31 -2.31
C LEU A 254 20.45 15.43 -3.37
N THR A 255 21.13 16.58 -3.42
CA THR A 255 22.38 16.71 -4.19
C THR A 255 23.53 15.97 -3.49
N LYS A 256 24.63 15.71 -4.21
CA LYS A 256 25.79 15.02 -3.63
C LYS A 256 26.42 15.83 -2.50
N GLU A 257 26.57 17.13 -2.72
CA GLU A 257 27.15 18.07 -1.77
C GLU A 257 26.27 18.19 -0.52
N ALA A 258 24.95 18.11 -0.68
CA ALA A 258 23.99 18.10 0.43
C ALA A 258 24.11 16.83 1.29
N ILE A 259 24.28 15.66 0.66
CA ILE A 259 24.53 14.39 1.37
C ILE A 259 25.83 14.47 2.17
N GLU A 260 26.92 14.91 1.54
CA GLU A 260 28.22 15.07 2.21
C GLU A 260 28.13 16.05 3.39
N TYR A 261 27.47 17.19 3.19
CA TYR A 261 27.25 18.16 4.25
C TYR A 261 26.47 17.58 5.42
N ALA A 262 25.36 16.86 5.17
CA ALA A 262 24.57 16.24 6.22
C ALA A 262 25.37 15.23 7.05
N LEU A 263 26.13 14.36 6.38
CA LEU A 263 26.98 13.36 7.04
C LEU A 263 28.05 14.02 7.91
N ASN A 264 28.72 15.05 7.39
CA ASN A 264 29.76 15.79 8.12
C ASN A 264 29.21 16.56 9.34
N HIS A 265 27.90 16.85 9.36
CA HIS A 265 27.24 17.59 10.45
C HIS A 265 26.34 16.71 11.32
N ASN A 266 26.43 15.38 11.21
CA ASN A 266 25.59 14.41 11.94
C ASN A 266 24.08 14.67 11.77
N ILE A 267 23.66 15.10 10.59
CA ILE A 267 22.25 15.24 10.22
C ILE A 267 21.81 13.90 9.64
N GLU A 268 20.79 13.30 10.26
CA GLU A 268 20.30 11.99 9.87
C GLU A 268 19.57 12.07 8.52
N ILE A 269 19.99 11.21 7.59
CA ILE A 269 19.29 10.98 6.33
C ILE A 269 18.70 9.57 6.36
N TYR A 270 17.38 9.49 6.24
CA TYR A 270 16.65 8.25 6.09
C TYR A 270 16.18 8.08 4.65
N ARG A 271 16.70 7.05 3.98
CA ARG A 271 16.14 6.58 2.71
C ARG A 271 14.96 5.66 3.03
N THR A 272 13.76 6.01 2.56
CA THR A 272 12.56 5.22 2.85
C THR A 272 12.73 3.75 2.48
N ASP A 273 12.68 2.89 3.49
CA ASP A 273 12.47 1.46 3.35
C ASP A 273 10.98 1.13 3.55
N VAL A 274 10.46 0.28 2.66
CA VAL A 274 9.05 -0.12 2.63
C VAL A 274 8.77 -1.43 3.36
N THR A 275 9.81 -2.12 3.85
CA THR A 275 9.72 -3.46 4.45
C THR A 275 8.53 -3.62 5.39
N SER A 276 8.42 -2.78 6.42
CA SER A 276 7.38 -2.92 7.45
C SER A 276 5.95 -2.84 6.90
N ALA A 277 5.66 -1.83 6.08
CA ALA A 277 4.33 -1.65 5.52
C ALA A 277 4.03 -2.67 4.41
N PHE A 278 5.06 -3.12 3.68
CA PHE A 278 4.90 -4.10 2.62
C PHE A 278 4.57 -5.48 3.20
N GLU A 279 5.29 -5.89 4.23
CA GLU A 279 5.03 -7.17 4.90
C GLU A 279 3.68 -7.18 5.59
N GLY A 280 3.35 -6.10 6.30
CA GLY A 280 2.03 -5.93 6.92
C GLY A 280 0.89 -6.02 5.90
N PHE A 281 1.04 -5.40 4.73
CA PHE A 281 0.04 -5.44 3.68
C PHE A 281 -0.14 -6.84 3.08
N ILE A 282 0.95 -7.56 2.79
CA ILE A 282 0.86 -8.93 2.26
C ILE A 282 0.13 -9.83 3.26
N TYR A 283 0.49 -9.73 4.53
CA TYR A 283 -0.15 -10.49 5.60
C TYR A 283 -1.65 -10.15 5.71
N GLU A 284 -2.00 -8.86 5.70
CA GLU A 284 -3.38 -8.39 5.73
C GLU A 284 -4.20 -8.96 4.57
N ALA A 285 -3.69 -8.90 3.34
CA ALA A 285 -4.40 -9.37 2.16
C ALA A 285 -4.63 -10.90 2.19
N ILE A 286 -3.61 -11.68 2.55
CA ILE A 286 -3.74 -13.13 2.72
C ILE A 286 -4.74 -13.43 3.84
N LYS A 287 -4.69 -12.68 4.95
CA LYS A 287 -5.58 -12.91 6.08
C LYS A 287 -7.03 -12.58 5.74
N MET A 288 -7.27 -11.52 4.97
CA MET A 288 -8.61 -11.16 4.51
C MET A 288 -9.20 -12.26 3.61
N ASP A 289 -8.40 -12.84 2.72
CA ASP A 289 -8.83 -13.97 1.90
C ASP A 289 -9.22 -15.20 2.76
N GLU A 290 -8.46 -15.50 3.81
CA GLU A 290 -8.84 -16.56 4.77
C GLU A 290 -10.15 -16.25 5.50
N ILE A 291 -10.36 -15.00 5.90
CA ILE A 291 -11.59 -14.55 6.56
C ILE A 291 -12.78 -14.75 5.62
N LEU A 292 -12.69 -14.28 4.38
CA LEU A 292 -13.77 -14.37 3.40
C LEU A 292 -14.15 -15.82 3.08
N ASN A 293 -13.17 -16.72 3.02
CA ASN A 293 -13.42 -18.12 2.65
C ASN A 293 -13.88 -19.00 3.83
N ASN A 294 -13.51 -18.67 5.07
CA ASN A 294 -13.72 -19.58 6.22
C ASN A 294 -14.52 -18.97 7.38
N SER A 295 -14.45 -17.65 7.57
CA SER A 295 -14.91 -16.99 8.80
C SER A 295 -16.07 -16.02 8.57
N TYR A 296 -16.20 -15.48 7.36
CA TYR A 296 -17.21 -14.49 6.99
C TYR A 296 -18.54 -15.16 6.63
N GLY A 297 -19.63 -14.63 7.16
CA GLY A 297 -20.98 -15.01 6.77
C GLY A 297 -21.92 -15.19 7.95
N LYS A 298 -23.02 -15.90 7.67
CA LYS A 298 -24.05 -16.29 8.63
C LYS A 298 -24.28 -17.79 8.52
N LYS A 299 -24.43 -18.46 9.66
CA LYS A 299 -24.74 -19.89 9.74
C LYS A 299 -25.88 -20.11 10.73
N ASP A 300 -26.92 -20.81 10.29
CA ASP A 300 -28.04 -21.24 11.13
C ASP A 300 -27.71 -22.60 11.76
N LEU A 301 -27.82 -22.68 13.09
CA LEU A 301 -27.62 -23.92 13.87
C LEU A 301 -28.95 -24.52 14.34
N GLY A 302 -30.08 -24.01 13.85
CA GLY A 302 -31.45 -24.40 14.20
C GLY A 302 -31.95 -23.81 15.52
N TYR A 303 -31.08 -23.64 16.52
CA TYR A 303 -31.42 -23.00 17.80
C TYR A 303 -30.93 -21.56 17.91
N CYS A 304 -29.95 -21.17 17.09
CA CYS A 304 -29.48 -19.80 16.95
C CYS A 304 -28.80 -19.62 15.59
N ASN A 305 -28.68 -18.37 15.17
CA ASN A 305 -27.78 -17.99 14.11
C ASN A 305 -26.46 -17.52 14.70
N ILE A 306 -25.36 -17.84 14.03
CA ILE A 306 -24.05 -17.25 14.27
C ILE A 306 -23.60 -16.42 13.06
N VAL A 307 -22.88 -15.35 13.32
CA VAL A 307 -22.27 -14.48 12.30
C VAL A 307 -20.81 -14.21 12.63
N GLY A 308 -19.96 -14.07 11.62
CA GLY A 308 -18.52 -13.88 11.81
C GLY A 308 -17.85 -13.11 10.67
N GLY A 309 -16.57 -12.78 10.85
CA GLY A 309 -15.75 -12.13 9.83
C GLY A 309 -16.20 -10.72 9.42
N GLY A 310 -17.01 -10.04 10.24
CA GLY A 310 -17.57 -8.72 9.92
C GLY A 310 -18.93 -8.75 9.20
N TYR A 311 -19.59 -9.90 9.12
CA TYR A 311 -20.94 -10.01 8.58
C TYR A 311 -21.97 -9.23 9.43
N PHE A 312 -22.88 -8.51 8.77
CA PHE A 312 -23.89 -7.69 9.45
C PHE A 312 -24.99 -8.57 10.08
N GLY A 313 -24.97 -8.70 11.41
CA GLY A 313 -25.89 -9.56 12.16
C GLY A 313 -27.26 -8.92 12.41
N ALA A 314 -28.32 -9.73 12.35
CA ALA A 314 -29.65 -9.33 12.81
C ALA A 314 -29.75 -9.37 14.34
N ASN A 315 -30.77 -8.73 14.91
CA ASN A 315 -31.00 -8.76 16.35
C ASN A 315 -31.10 -10.21 16.86
N GLY A 316 -30.28 -10.58 17.84
CA GLY A 316 -30.24 -11.93 18.41
C GLY A 316 -29.32 -12.93 17.70
N ASP A 317 -28.67 -12.56 16.59
CA ASP A 317 -27.59 -13.36 16.01
C ASP A 317 -26.35 -13.30 16.93
N ILE A 318 -25.69 -14.45 17.16
CA ILE A 318 -24.49 -14.53 18.00
C ILE A 318 -23.26 -14.21 17.15
N VAL A 319 -22.43 -13.27 17.60
CA VAL A 319 -21.20 -12.87 16.90
C VAL A 319 -20.05 -13.75 17.37
N VAL A 320 -19.37 -14.42 16.43
CA VAL A 320 -18.26 -15.35 16.68
C VAL A 320 -17.01 -14.98 15.88
N ASP A 321 -15.87 -15.56 16.24
CA ASP A 321 -14.60 -15.41 15.53
C ASP A 321 -14.59 -16.11 14.16
N ASN A 322 -15.22 -17.28 14.06
CA ASN A 322 -15.28 -18.08 12.85
C ASN A 322 -16.60 -18.85 12.75
N ILE A 323 -17.29 -18.76 11.60
CA ILE A 323 -18.59 -19.45 11.43
C ILE A 323 -18.47 -20.95 11.10
N SER A 324 -17.33 -21.36 10.55
CA SER A 324 -17.08 -22.76 10.17
C SER A 324 -16.76 -23.59 11.41
N ASN A 325 -15.85 -23.10 12.25
CA ASN A 325 -15.41 -23.70 13.50
C ASN A 325 -15.22 -22.62 14.59
N PRO A 326 -16.29 -22.20 15.28
CA PRO A 326 -16.22 -21.13 16.28
C PRO A 326 -15.37 -21.54 17.48
N SER A 327 -14.43 -20.70 17.88
CA SER A 327 -13.61 -20.89 19.09
C SER A 327 -13.86 -19.81 20.14
N ARG A 328 -14.46 -18.69 19.73
CA ARG A 328 -14.76 -17.55 20.61
C ARG A 328 -16.08 -16.88 20.24
N VAL A 329 -16.86 -16.55 21.27
CA VAL A 329 -18.05 -15.70 21.16
C VAL A 329 -17.67 -14.27 21.55
N PHE A 330 -18.00 -13.29 20.71
CA PHE A 330 -17.79 -11.88 20.97
C PHE A 330 -18.99 -11.20 21.62
N GLY A 331 -20.21 -11.63 21.28
CA GLY A 331 -21.44 -11.04 21.82
C GLY A 331 -22.66 -11.43 21.01
N VAL A 332 -23.72 -10.62 21.13
CA VAL A 332 -24.97 -10.78 20.38
C VAL A 332 -25.30 -9.48 19.68
N ALA A 333 -25.68 -9.56 18.41
CA ALA A 333 -26.03 -8.42 17.60
C ALA A 333 -27.38 -7.81 18.03
N THR A 334 -27.49 -6.49 17.90
CA THR A 334 -28.72 -5.69 18.07
C THR A 334 -29.50 -5.50 16.76
N GLY A 335 -28.87 -5.75 15.61
CA GLY A 335 -29.45 -5.52 14.29
C GLY A 335 -29.17 -4.15 13.67
N ASP A 336 -28.47 -3.25 14.37
CA ASP A 336 -28.13 -1.89 13.89
C ASP A 336 -26.63 -1.68 13.66
N GLY A 337 -25.85 -2.76 13.64
CA GLY A 337 -24.39 -2.73 13.56
C GLY A 337 -23.67 -2.64 14.90
N THR A 338 -24.40 -2.61 16.02
CA THR A 338 -23.82 -2.67 17.38
C THR A 338 -24.02 -4.04 18.05
N MET A 339 -23.43 -4.19 19.24
CA MET A 339 -23.61 -5.37 20.08
C MET A 339 -24.47 -5.04 21.30
N LYS A 340 -25.27 -6.00 21.75
CA LYS A 340 -26.09 -5.87 22.96
C LYS A 340 -25.20 -5.61 24.17
N LYS A 341 -25.55 -4.59 24.96
CA LYS A 341 -24.89 -4.30 26.25
C LYS A 341 -25.35 -5.26 27.34
N GLU A 342 -26.63 -5.62 27.32
CA GLU A 342 -27.25 -6.57 28.25
C GLU A 342 -27.85 -7.73 27.46
N LEU A 343 -27.58 -8.95 27.91
CA LEU A 343 -28.07 -10.17 27.27
C LEU A 343 -29.41 -10.56 27.90
N SER A 344 -30.37 -10.95 27.07
CA SER A 344 -31.60 -11.57 27.58
C SER A 344 -31.31 -12.98 28.07
N SER A 345 -32.20 -13.54 28.89
CA SER A 345 -32.11 -14.95 29.29
C SER A 345 -32.07 -15.92 28.10
N GLU A 346 -32.68 -15.54 26.97
CA GLU A 346 -32.66 -16.35 25.75
C GLU A 346 -31.30 -16.28 25.05
N ASP A 347 -30.69 -15.10 25.00
CA ASP A 347 -29.34 -14.91 24.48
C ASP A 347 -28.32 -15.75 25.28
N GLU A 348 -28.39 -15.70 26.61
CA GLU A 348 -27.51 -16.48 27.48
C GLU A 348 -27.66 -17.99 27.29
N LYS A 349 -28.91 -18.47 27.15
CA LYS A 349 -29.17 -19.89 26.86
C LYS A 349 -28.53 -20.33 25.55
N LYS A 350 -28.70 -19.55 24.47
CA LYS A 350 -28.13 -19.87 23.16
C LYS A 350 -26.60 -19.85 23.20
N ILE A 351 -25.99 -18.85 23.84
CA ILE A 351 -24.53 -18.76 24.02
C ILE A 351 -23.99 -19.96 24.81
N ASN A 352 -24.64 -20.32 25.92
CA ASN A 352 -24.19 -21.43 26.75
C ASN A 352 -24.31 -22.77 26.02
N LYS A 353 -25.34 -22.94 25.19
CA LYS A 353 -25.45 -24.12 24.33
C LYS A 353 -24.33 -24.14 23.28
N LEU A 354 -24.10 -23.03 22.59
CA LEU A 354 -23.02 -22.91 21.60
C LEU A 354 -21.65 -23.22 22.21
N LYS A 355 -21.33 -22.67 23.38
CA LYS A 355 -20.06 -22.93 24.08
C LYS A 355 -19.84 -24.41 24.42
N LYS A 356 -20.90 -25.16 24.70
CA LYS A 356 -20.81 -26.62 24.94
C LYS A 356 -20.49 -27.37 23.64
N GLU A 357 -21.05 -26.95 22.52
CA GLU A 357 -20.76 -27.52 21.19
C GLU A 357 -19.34 -27.17 20.72
N MET A 358 -18.78 -26.03 21.15
CA MET A 358 -17.40 -25.62 20.83
C MET A 358 -16.30 -26.39 21.59
N THR A 359 -16.65 -27.14 22.64
CA THR A 359 -15.70 -27.89 23.49
C THR A 359 -15.69 -29.39 23.23
N GLN A 360 -16.53 -29.86 22.32
CA GLN A 360 -16.54 -31.22 21.76
C GLN A 360 -15.75 -31.24 20.46
#